data_AF-A0A9Q6IC35-F1
#
_entry.id   AF-A0A9Q6IC35-F1
#
_cell.length_a   1.000
_cell.length_b   1.000
_cell.length_c   1.000
_cell.angle_alpha   90.00
_cell.angle_beta   90.00
_cell.angle_gamma   90.00
#
_symmetry.space_group_name_H-M   'P 1'
#
loop_
_entity.id
_entity.type
_entity.pdbx_description
1 polymer ?
#
loop_
_entity_poly.entity_id
_entity_poly.type
_entity_poly.pdbx_seq_one_letter_code
_entity_poly.pdbx_strand_id
1 'polypeptide(L)'
;MIDHAENADTEYHFESSDEYCSPDLVEQVAQALKQNMSLTAADLAQLATIVHLERLRHDFAHSGQSLAEHGKEIQRLRNELIEHHHREPFDNGKLEKAFYKALNKAYGYVG
;
A
#
# COMPACT_ATOMS: atom_id res chain seq x y z
N MET A 1 8.50 4.99 -13.35
CA MET A 1 7.93 5.38 -12.05
C MET A 1 9.00 6.12 -11.28
N ILE A 2 8.61 7.05 -10.42
CA ILE A 2 9.52 7.89 -9.62
C ILE A 2 9.47 7.39 -8.16
N ASP A 3 10.59 7.46 -7.45
CA ASP A 3 10.61 7.19 -6.00
C ASP A 3 9.87 8.33 -5.29
N HIS A 4 8.87 8.01 -4.47
CA HIS A 4 8.13 9.02 -3.72
C HIS A 4 9.04 9.83 -2.78
N ALA A 5 10.17 9.28 -2.33
CA ALA A 5 11.16 10.03 -1.56
C ALA A 5 11.69 11.28 -2.29
N GLU A 6 11.64 11.32 -3.62
CA GLU A 6 12.04 12.47 -4.44
C GLU A 6 10.95 13.56 -4.53
N ASN A 7 9.70 13.24 -4.16
CA ASN A 7 8.51 14.12 -4.25
C ASN A 7 7.70 14.16 -2.94
N ALA A 8 8.40 14.21 -1.80
CA ALA A 8 7.79 14.17 -0.46
C ALA A 8 6.90 15.38 -0.11
N ASP A 9 6.80 16.37 -1.00
CA ASP A 9 5.90 17.52 -0.91
C ASP A 9 4.48 17.24 -1.46
N THR A 10 4.26 16.07 -2.07
CA THR A 10 2.95 15.63 -2.55
C THR A 10 2.38 14.49 -1.69
N GLU A 11 1.05 14.35 -1.67
CA GLU A 11 0.41 13.22 -0.99
C GLU A 11 0.49 11.97 -1.87
N TYR A 12 1.06 10.90 -1.32
CA TYR A 12 1.09 9.58 -1.91
C TYR A 12 -0.15 8.76 -1.59
N HIS A 13 -0.73 8.14 -2.61
CA HIS A 13 -1.70 7.06 -2.46
C HIS A 13 -1.62 6.12 -3.65
N PHE A 14 -1.69 4.80 -3.41
CA PHE A 14 -1.50 3.81 -4.47
C PHE A 14 -2.42 4.06 -5.68
N GLU A 15 -3.72 4.29 -5.48
CA GLU A 15 -4.64 4.42 -6.62
C GLU A 15 -4.48 5.72 -7.44
N SER A 16 -3.80 6.75 -6.92
CA SER A 16 -3.70 8.06 -7.58
C SER A 16 -2.29 8.49 -7.94
N SER A 17 -1.26 7.87 -7.38
CA SER A 17 0.15 8.20 -7.63
C SER A 17 0.76 7.26 -8.66
N ASP A 18 1.61 7.78 -9.55
CA ASP A 18 2.49 7.05 -10.47
C ASP A 18 3.90 6.80 -9.89
N GLU A 19 4.05 7.09 -8.61
CA GLU A 19 5.23 6.91 -7.78
C GLU A 19 5.24 5.54 -7.10
N TYR A 20 6.38 5.14 -6.55
CA TYR A 20 6.51 3.96 -5.69
C TYR A 20 7.13 4.33 -4.35
N CYS A 21 6.91 3.50 -3.33
CA CYS A 21 7.45 3.67 -1.99
C CYS A 21 8.53 2.62 -1.67
N SER A 22 9.48 2.99 -0.81
CA SER A 22 10.42 2.07 -0.17
C SER A 22 9.69 0.94 0.60
N PRO A 23 10.01 -0.34 0.33
CA PRO A 23 9.43 -1.48 1.03
C PRO A 23 9.69 -1.46 2.54
N ASP A 24 10.81 -0.90 2.97
CA ASP A 24 11.18 -0.82 4.39
C ASP A 24 10.27 0.16 5.15
N LEU A 25 9.94 1.31 4.54
CA LEU A 25 9.01 2.27 5.14
C LEU A 25 7.58 1.73 5.16
N VAL A 26 7.15 1.06 4.08
CA VAL A 26 5.85 0.38 3.99
C VAL A 26 5.68 -0.63 5.14
N GLU A 27 6.69 -1.47 5.39
CA GLU A 27 6.66 -2.45 6.48
C GLU A 27 6.69 -1.82 7.87
N GLN A 28 7.53 -0.78 8.06
CA GLN A 28 7.58 -0.04 9.33
C GLN A 28 6.22 0.56 9.69
N VAL A 29 5.54 1.19 8.72
CA VAL A 29 4.21 1.76 8.91
C VAL A 29 3.18 0.68 9.23
N ALA A 30 3.18 -0.42 8.47
CA ALA A 30 2.26 -1.53 8.74
C ALA A 30 2.46 -2.13 10.14
N GLN A 31 3.72 -2.32 10.56
CA GLN A 31 4.04 -2.83 11.89
C GLN A 31 3.61 -1.85 13.00
N ALA A 32 3.81 -0.54 12.78
CA ALA A 32 3.34 0.47 13.71
C ALA A 32 1.80 0.45 13.84
N LEU A 33 1.04 0.29 12.75
CA LEU A 33 -0.42 0.18 12.84
C LEU A 33 -0.86 -1.07 13.61
N LYS A 34 -0.22 -2.22 13.39
CA LYS A 34 -0.49 -3.46 14.14
C LYS A 34 -0.30 -3.29 15.65
N GLN A 35 0.63 -2.44 16.06
CA GLN A 35 0.92 -2.17 17.48
C GLN A 35 0.00 -1.11 18.10
N ASN A 36 -0.46 -0.14 17.30
CA ASN A 36 -1.18 1.04 17.79
C ASN A 36 -2.70 0.99 17.57
N MET A 37 -3.21 0.00 16.82
CA MET A 37 -4.63 -0.15 16.54
C MET A 37 -5.13 -1.53 16.99
N SER A 38 -6.37 -1.59 17.46
CA SER A 38 -7.08 -2.86 17.63
C SER A 38 -7.60 -3.29 16.26
N LEU A 39 -6.92 -4.25 15.64
CA LEU A 39 -7.21 -4.75 14.30
C LEU A 39 -7.91 -6.11 14.38
N THR A 40 -9.00 -6.28 13.62
CA THR A 40 -9.63 -7.59 13.43
C THR A 40 -8.83 -8.45 12.45
N ALA A 41 -9.19 -9.72 12.31
CA ALA A 41 -8.58 -10.60 11.30
C ALA A 41 -8.76 -10.05 9.86
N ALA A 42 -9.92 -9.47 9.56
CA ALA A 42 -10.17 -8.86 8.26
C ALA A 42 -9.34 -7.59 8.04
N ASP A 43 -9.14 -6.77 9.08
CA ASP A 43 -8.27 -5.59 8.99
C ASP A 43 -6.80 -5.99 8.82
N LEU A 44 -6.34 -7.05 9.50
CA LEU A 44 -4.99 -7.58 9.32
C LEU A 44 -4.77 -8.11 7.90
N ALA A 45 -5.76 -8.79 7.33
CA ALA A 45 -5.71 -9.24 5.94
C ALA A 45 -5.68 -8.05 4.97
N GLN A 46 -6.54 -7.05 5.17
CA GLN A 46 -6.53 -5.83 4.36
C GLN A 46 -5.16 -5.12 4.42
N LEU A 47 -4.59 -4.95 5.62
CA LEU A 47 -3.27 -4.35 5.79
C LEU A 47 -2.16 -5.15 5.09
N ALA A 48 -2.19 -6.48 5.21
CA ALA A 48 -1.22 -7.34 4.55
C ALA A 48 -1.32 -7.24 3.03
N THR A 49 -2.53 -7.15 2.47
CA THR A 49 -2.74 -6.97 1.04
C THR A 49 -2.26 -5.60 0.56
N ILE A 50 -2.51 -4.52 1.31
CA ILE A 50 -1.96 -3.18 1.00
C ILE A 50 -0.43 -3.24 0.91
N VAL A 51 0.23 -3.83 1.92
CA VAL A 51 1.71 -3.99 1.94
C VAL A 51 2.21 -4.80 0.75
N HIS A 52 1.50 -5.87 0.37
CA HIS A 52 1.88 -6.69 -0.78
C HIS A 52 1.76 -5.89 -2.08
N LEU A 53 0.68 -5.11 -2.25
CA LEU A 53 0.49 -4.27 -3.43
C LEU A 53 1.58 -3.21 -3.55
N GLU A 54 1.95 -2.55 -2.44
CA GLU A 54 3.05 -1.58 -2.41
C GLU A 54 4.40 -2.20 -2.83
N ARG A 55 4.70 -3.41 -2.32
CA ARG A 55 5.90 -4.16 -2.74
C ARG A 55 5.87 -4.53 -4.21
N LEU A 56 4.73 -5.01 -4.70
CA LEU A 56 4.56 -5.36 -6.10
C LEU A 56 4.78 -4.14 -7.01
N ARG A 57 4.34 -2.96 -6.58
CA ARG A 57 4.58 -1.69 -7.28
C ARG A 57 6.06 -1.30 -7.27
N HIS A 58 6.73 -1.41 -6.12
CA HIS A 58 8.17 -1.20 -6.04
C HIS A 58 8.93 -2.15 -6.97
N ASP A 59 8.59 -3.44 -6.97
CA ASP A 59 9.24 -4.43 -7.82
C ASP A 59 8.98 -4.17 -9.30
N PHE A 60 7.78 -3.74 -9.68
CA PHE A 60 7.47 -3.33 -11.06
C PHE A 60 8.34 -2.17 -11.52
N ALA A 61 8.66 -1.21 -10.64
CA ALA A 61 9.56 -0.10 -10.96
C ALA A 61 11.00 -0.54 -11.26
N HIS A 62 11.43 -1.73 -10.81
CA HIS A 62 12.82 -2.19 -10.89
C HIS A 62 13.05 -3.46 -11.73
N SER A 63 12.03 -4.30 -11.93
CA SER A 63 12.18 -5.66 -12.50
C SER A 63 12.00 -5.75 -14.02
N GLY A 64 11.51 -4.70 -14.67
CA GLY A 64 11.18 -4.73 -16.11
C GLY A 64 9.99 -5.64 -16.46
N GLN A 65 9.19 -6.06 -15.46
CA GLN A 65 7.95 -6.80 -15.65
C GLN A 65 6.99 -6.06 -16.59
N SER A 66 6.18 -6.80 -17.36
CA SER A 66 5.19 -6.17 -18.24
C SER A 66 4.01 -5.57 -17.46
N LEU A 67 3.47 -4.46 -17.96
CA LEU A 67 2.29 -3.82 -17.37
C LEU A 67 1.08 -4.79 -17.28
N ALA A 68 0.95 -5.69 -18.24
CA ALA A 68 -0.14 -6.67 -18.28
C ALA A 68 -0.01 -7.72 -17.17
N GLU A 69 1.20 -8.22 -16.90
CA GLU A 69 1.44 -9.16 -15.79
C GLU A 69 1.28 -8.48 -14.44
N HIS A 70 1.81 -7.26 -14.31
CA HIS A 70 1.65 -6.47 -13.10
C HIS A 70 0.17 -6.21 -12.77
N GLY A 71 -0.62 -5.81 -13.77
CA GLY A 71 -2.06 -5.59 -13.61
C GLY A 71 -2.82 -6.87 -13.22
N LYS A 72 -2.46 -8.03 -13.76
CA LYS A 72 -3.05 -9.32 -13.37
C LYS A 72 -2.78 -9.65 -11.92
N GLU A 73 -1.56 -9.41 -11.46
CA GLU A 73 -1.16 -9.72 -10.09
C GLU A 73 -1.86 -8.82 -9.06
N ILE A 74 -2.01 -7.52 -9.38
CA ILE A 74 -2.84 -6.60 -8.58
C ILE A 74 -4.27 -7.14 -8.46
N GLN A 75 -4.90 -7.51 -9.57
CA GLN A 75 -6.29 -8.00 -9.56
C GLN A 75 -6.42 -9.33 -8.81
N ARG A 76 -5.44 -10.22 -8.92
CA ARG A 76 -5.39 -11.47 -8.15
C ARG A 76 -5.43 -11.19 -6.64
N LEU A 77 -4.55 -10.33 -6.14
CA LEU A 77 -4.46 -9.98 -4.71
C LEU A 77 -5.73 -9.31 -4.20
N ARG A 78 -6.35 -8.43 -5.00
CA ARG A 78 -7.64 -7.79 -4.66
C ARG A 78 -8.76 -8.83 -4.55
N ASN A 79 -8.87 -9.72 -5.53
CA ASN A 79 -9.92 -10.75 -5.53
C ASN A 79 -9.77 -11.72 -4.37
N GLU A 80 -8.55 -12.16 -4.04
CA GLU A 80 -8.30 -13.04 -2.89
C GLU A 80 -8.75 -12.40 -1.56
N LEU A 81 -8.50 -11.10 -1.38
CA LEU A 81 -8.98 -10.39 -0.19
C LEU A 81 -10.52 -10.30 -0.16
N ILE A 82 -11.15 -9.99 -1.29
CA ILE A 82 -12.61 -9.88 -1.40
C ILE A 82 -13.28 -11.24 -1.12
N GLU A 83 -12.76 -12.31 -1.69
CA GLU A 83 -13.31 -13.66 -1.57
C GLU A 83 -13.20 -14.19 -0.14
N HIS A 84 -12.06 -14.01 0.51
CA HIS A 84 -11.79 -14.61 1.82
C HIS A 84 -12.18 -13.72 3.01
N HIS A 85 -12.18 -12.40 2.84
CA HIS A 85 -12.37 -11.46 3.93
C HIS A 85 -13.47 -10.42 3.68
N HIS A 86 -14.10 -10.42 2.50
CA HIS A 86 -15.10 -9.42 2.10
C HIS A 86 -14.59 -7.98 2.27
N ARG A 87 -13.31 -7.76 1.96
CA ARG A 87 -12.63 -6.46 2.04
C ARG A 87 -12.00 -6.09 0.71
N GLU A 88 -11.85 -4.79 0.50
CA GLU A 88 -11.07 -4.19 -0.58
C GLU A 88 -9.80 -3.59 0.06
N PRO A 89 -8.59 -3.71 -0.53
CA PRO A 89 -7.41 -3.02 -0.02
C PRO A 89 -7.59 -1.50 0.10
N PHE A 90 -8.23 -0.88 -0.88
CA PHE A 90 -8.49 0.55 -1.06
C PHE A 90 -10.01 0.82 -1.05
N ASP A 91 -10.63 0.72 0.14
CA ASP A 91 -12.06 0.93 0.38
C ASP A 91 -12.43 2.35 0.87
N ASN A 92 -11.48 3.29 0.85
CA ASN A 92 -11.51 4.59 1.52
C ASN A 92 -11.84 4.48 3.02
N GLY A 93 -11.57 3.32 3.62
CA GLY A 93 -11.90 2.96 4.98
C GLY A 93 -10.90 3.51 6.01
N LYS A 94 -11.17 3.20 7.28
CA LYS A 94 -10.34 3.70 8.39
C LYS A 94 -8.91 3.18 8.33
N LEU A 95 -8.72 1.92 7.96
CA LEU A 95 -7.40 1.28 7.95
C LEU A 95 -6.51 1.83 6.83
N GLU A 96 -7.02 1.85 5.61
CA GLU A 96 -6.33 2.42 4.44
C GLU A 96 -5.92 3.88 4.70
N LYS A 97 -6.86 4.73 5.14
CA LYS A 97 -6.56 6.12 5.52
C LYS A 97 -5.47 6.22 6.57
N ALA A 98 -5.52 5.36 7.59
CA ALA A 98 -4.50 5.34 8.64
C ALA A 98 -3.12 4.93 8.08
N PHE A 99 -3.09 3.98 7.15
CA PHE A 99 -1.87 3.53 6.48
C PHE A 99 -1.24 4.65 5.66
N TYR A 100 -1.96 5.23 4.69
CA TYR A 100 -1.38 6.27 3.85
C TYR A 100 -1.07 7.55 4.61
N LYS A 101 -1.88 7.92 5.61
CA LYS A 101 -1.53 9.05 6.48
C LYS A 101 -0.20 8.83 7.22
N ALA A 102 0.01 7.61 7.75
CA ALA A 102 1.25 7.27 8.44
C ALA A 102 2.44 7.17 7.48
N LEU A 103 2.23 6.62 6.28
CA LEU A 103 3.24 6.51 5.23
C LEU A 103 3.71 7.88 4.75
N ASN A 104 2.78 8.74 4.35
CA ASN A 104 3.07 10.12 3.95
C ASN A 104 3.84 10.88 5.05
N LYS A 105 3.41 10.75 6.31
CA LYS A 105 4.13 11.34 7.45
C LYS A 105 5.54 10.78 7.59
N ALA A 106 5.77 9.50 7.32
CA ALA A 106 7.09 8.88 7.39
C ALA A 106 8.04 9.41 6.29
N TYR A 107 7.50 9.79 5.13
CA TYR A 107 8.25 10.50 4.07
C TYR A 107 8.45 12.00 4.35
N GLY A 108 7.79 12.54 5.37
CA GLY A 108 7.90 13.95 5.74
C GLY A 108 6.85 14.85 5.11
N TYR A 109 5.84 14.30 4.43
CA TYR A 109 4.69 15.08 3.97
C TYR A 109 3.91 15.66 5.15
N VAL A 110 3.70 16.98 5.12
CA VAL A 110 2.95 17.74 6.13
C VAL A 110 1.71 18.34 5.47
N GLY A 111 0.75 17.47 5.11
CA GLY A 111 -0.59 17.85 4.67
C GLY A 111 -1.58 18.03 5.82
#